data_AF-A0A9X2IIH7-F1
#
_entry.id   AF-A0A9X2IIH7-F1
#
_cell.length_a   1.000
_cell.length_b   1.000
_cell.length_c   1.000
_cell.angle_alpha   90.00
_cell.angle_beta   90.00
_cell.angle_gamma   90.00
#
_symmetry.space_group_name_H-M   'P 1'
#
loop_
_entity.id
_entity.type
_entity.pdbx_description
1 polymer ?
#
loop_
_entity_poly.entity_id
_entity_poly.type
_entity_poly.pdbx_seq_one_letter_code
_entity_poly.pdbx_strand_id
1 'polypeptide(L)' 'ANRGRRVSKSQIFSAIYGIFDEDVEENVVESHISKLRKKLRKKLGFDPVDSKRFLGYCIDWK' A
#
# COMPACT_ATOMS: atom_id res chain seq x y z
N ALA A 1 -14.02 5.97 0.34
CA ALA A 1 -13.84 5.79 1.80
C ALA A 1 -12.39 5.97 2.26
N ASN A 2 -11.37 5.42 1.58
CA ASN A 2 -9.97 5.44 2.09
C ASN A 2 -9.00 6.42 1.40
N ARG A 3 -9.45 7.22 0.40
CA ARG A 3 -8.60 8.24 -0.23
C ARG A 3 -8.17 9.27 0.82
N GLY A 4 -6.91 9.68 0.80
CA GLY A 4 -6.32 10.60 1.78
C GLY A 4 -6.09 10.00 3.18
N ARG A 5 -6.63 8.82 3.48
CA ARG A 5 -6.39 8.14 4.76
C ARG A 5 -5.06 7.41 4.73
N ARG A 6 -4.20 7.69 5.70
CA ARG A 6 -2.97 6.92 5.91
C ARG A 6 -3.25 5.62 6.65
N VAL A 7 -2.63 4.56 6.17
CA VAL A 7 -2.72 3.20 6.73
C VAL A 7 -1.32 2.62 6.92
N SER A 8 -1.10 1.97 8.06
CA SER A 8 0.18 1.35 8.38
C SER A 8 0.43 0.10 7.55
N LYS A 9 1.69 -0.34 7.46
CA LYS A 9 2.04 -1.58 6.76
C LYS A 9 1.31 -2.78 7.38
N SER A 10 1.30 -2.89 8.70
CA SER A 10 0.60 -3.94 9.44
C SER A 10 -0.90 -3.95 9.15
N GLN A 11 -1.56 -2.79 9.10
CA GLN A 11 -2.98 -2.71 8.74
C GLN A 11 -3.25 -3.22 7.32
N ILE A 12 -2.38 -2.88 6.36
CA ILE A 12 -2.50 -3.37 4.99
C ILE A 12 -2.25 -4.88 4.94
N PHE A 13 -1.23 -5.37 5.64
CA PHE A 13 -0.91 -6.79 5.71
C PHE A 13 -2.08 -7.59 6.28
N SER A 14 -2.58 -7.21 7.46
CA SER A 14 -3.72 -7.87 8.11
C SER A 14 -4.99 -7.82 7.26
N ALA A 15 -5.22 -6.75 6.49
CA ALA A 15 -6.38 -6.64 5.61
C ALA A 15 -6.31 -7.52 4.35
N ILE A 16 -5.09 -7.88 3.89
CA ILE A 16 -4.88 -8.68 2.68
C ILE A 16 -4.69 -10.16 3.05
N TYR A 17 -3.91 -10.45 4.08
CA TYR A 17 -3.47 -11.79 4.45
C TYR A 17 -4.21 -12.38 5.65
N GLY A 18 -4.82 -11.53 6.50
CA GLY A 18 -5.60 -11.99 7.65
C GLY A 18 -4.79 -12.88 8.62
N ILE A 19 -5.50 -13.76 9.32
CA ILE A 19 -4.95 -14.68 10.35
C ILE A 19 -4.42 -15.98 9.71
N PHE A 20 -4.66 -16.21 8.41
CA PHE A 20 -4.54 -17.54 7.80
C PHE A 20 -3.32 -17.75 6.92
N ASP A 21 -2.46 -16.74 6.76
CA ASP A 21 -1.29 -16.79 5.87
C ASP A 21 -0.01 -16.55 6.69
N GLU A 22 0.28 -17.47 7.61
CA GLU A 22 1.40 -17.38 8.57
C GLU A 22 2.78 -17.44 7.89
N ASP A 23 2.85 -18.00 6.68
CA ASP A 23 4.09 -18.12 5.90
C ASP A 23 4.46 -16.84 5.14
N VAL A 24 3.63 -15.80 5.22
CA VAL A 24 3.86 -14.55 4.50
C VAL A 24 4.39 -13.48 5.44
N GLU A 25 5.54 -12.92 5.09
CA GLU A 25 6.13 -11.82 5.85
C GLU A 25 5.48 -10.45 5.53
N GLU A 26 5.34 -9.60 6.53
CA GLU A 26 4.76 -8.25 6.40
C GLU A 26 5.48 -7.38 5.35
N ASN A 27 6.77 -7.63 5.13
CA ASN A 27 7.58 -6.93 4.14
C ASN A 27 7.05 -7.08 2.69
N VAL A 28 6.27 -8.11 2.39
CA VAL A 28 5.67 -8.33 1.06
C VAL A 28 4.80 -7.14 0.62
N VAL A 29 4.24 -6.39 1.57
CA VAL A 29 3.45 -5.18 1.32
C VAL A 29 4.25 -4.17 0.48
N GLU A 30 5.56 -4.06 0.66
CA GLU A 30 6.40 -3.13 -0.13
C GLU A 30 6.43 -3.52 -1.60
N SER A 31 6.50 -4.82 -1.88
CA SER A 31 6.47 -5.35 -3.24
C SER A 31 5.10 -5.12 -3.89
N HIS A 32 4.02 -5.28 -3.14
CA HIS A 32 2.65 -5.00 -3.61
C HIS A 32 2.46 -3.51 -3.91
N ILE A 33 2.88 -2.63 -3.01
CA ILE A 33 2.84 -1.18 -3.23
C ILE A 33 3.67 -0.79 -4.46
N SER A 34 4.85 -1.37 -4.63
CA SER A 34 5.69 -1.11 -5.81
C SER A 34 5.00 -1.51 -7.12
N LYS A 35 4.35 -2.69 -7.14
CA LYS A 35 3.56 -3.14 -8.30
C LYS A 35 2.35 -2.24 -8.55
N LEU A 36 1.66 -1.82 -7.49
CA LEU A 36 0.52 -0.91 -7.56
C LEU A 36 0.94 0.46 -8.13
N ARG A 37 2.03 1.06 -7.62
CA ARG A 37 2.59 2.32 -8.12
C ARG A 37 2.89 2.25 -9.61
N LYS A 38 3.53 1.17 -10.09
CA LYS A 38 3.80 0.96 -11.52
C LYS A 38 2.51 0.97 -12.35
N LYS A 39 1.48 0.25 -11.90
CA LYS A 39 0.17 0.19 -12.59
C LYS A 39 -0.53 1.56 -12.59
N LEU A 40 -0.55 2.25 -11.45
CA LEU A 40 -1.19 3.56 -11.31
C LEU A 40 -0.49 4.63 -12.15
N ARG A 41 0.85 4.69 -12.13
CA ARG A 41 1.63 5.60 -12.99
C ARG A 41 1.33 5.38 -14.46
N LYS A 42 1.25 4.13 -14.92
CA LYS A 42 0.89 3.82 -16.32
C LYS A 42 -0.50 4.32 -16.70
N LYS A 43 -1.46 4.30 -15.76
CA LYS A 43 -2.86 4.66 -16.01
C LYS A 43 -3.13 6.16 -15.84
N LEU A 44 -2.49 6.81 -14.88
CA LEU A 44 -2.76 8.19 -14.46
C LEU A 44 -1.71 9.19 -14.96
N GLY A 45 -0.53 8.72 -15.40
CA GLY A 45 0.59 9.57 -15.82
C GLY A 45 1.44 10.12 -14.67
N PHE A 46 1.06 9.88 -13.41
CA PHE A 46 1.80 10.31 -12.22
C PHE A 46 1.69 9.27 -11.09
N ASP A 47 2.44 9.48 -10.01
CA ASP A 47 2.41 8.61 -8.83
C ASP A 47 1.46 9.13 -7.75
N PRO A 48 0.30 8.48 -7.53
CA PRO A 48 -0.65 8.91 -6.50
C PRO A 48 -0.36 8.33 -5.10
N VAL A 49 0.67 7.52 -4.92
CA VAL A 49 0.94 6.86 -3.65
C VAL A 49 1.95 7.65 -2.85
N ASP A 50 1.53 8.18 -1.70
CA ASP A 50 2.43 8.79 -0.73
C ASP A 50 2.87 7.75 0.32
N SER A 51 4.18 7.69 0.54
CA SER A 51 4.82 6.70 1.39
C SER A 51 5.66 7.41 2.44
N LYS A 52 5.29 7.25 3.71
CA LYS A 52 6.00 7.90 4.82
C LYS A 52 6.56 6.83 5.76
N ARG A 53 7.88 6.87 5.96
CA ARG A 53 8.58 5.90 6.81
C ARG A 53 7.93 5.84 8.20
N PHE A 54 7.75 4.64 8.71
CA PHE A 54 7.08 4.33 10.00
C PHE A 54 5.58 4.66 10.08
N LEU A 55 5.05 5.49 9.19
CA LEU A 55 3.64 5.90 9.18
C LEU A 55 2.81 5.17 8.11
N GLY A 56 3.45 4.52 7.14
CA GLY A 56 2.81 3.72 6.11
C GLY A 56 2.42 4.54 4.88
N TYR A 57 1.32 4.15 4.25
CA TYR A 57 0.96 4.57 2.89
C TYR A 57 -0.36 5.32 2.89
N CYS A 58 -0.50 6.29 2.00
CA CYS A 58 -1.81 6.80 1.61
C CYS A 58 -1.88 6.91 0.09
N ILE A 59 -3.10 6.94 -0.41
CA ILE A 59 -3.36 7.20 -1.81
C ILE A 59 -4.09 8.53 -1.86
N ASP A 60 -3.44 9.51 -2.45
CA ASP A 60 -4.00 10.83 -2.64
C ASP A 60 -3.59 11.39 -4.00
N TRP A 61 -4.55 12.02 -4.65
CA TRP A 61 -4.37 12.75 -5.89
C TRP A 61 -5.30 13.96 -5.80
N LYS A 62 -5.03 15.05 -6.50
CA LYS A 62 -6.04 16.11 -6.66
C LYS A 62 -6.90 15.76 -7.86
#